data_AF-A0A089Q573-F1
#
_entry.id   AF-A0A089Q573-F1
#
_cell.length_a   1.000
_cell.length_b   1.000
_cell.length_c   1.000
_cell.angle_alpha   90.00
_cell.angle_beta   90.00
_cell.angle_gamma   90.00
#
_symmetry.space_group_name_H-M   'P 1'
#
loop_
_entity.id
_entity.type
_entity.pdbx_description
1 polymer ?
#
loop_
_entity_poly.entity_id
_entity_poly.type
_entity_poly.pdbx_seq_one_letter_code
_entity_poly.pdbx_strand_id
1 'polypeptide(L)'
;MKFALLVGVFVLSIICQTQSAPTELQAAEFDYGQEAAHPRKRRSILAVVIPIAVNLLQQGIEAYGRQKAQQLEQDQLEALRDIQRKLDVLDRKVDALQRAIGELRFGQQWLEGAVLYGNDIQRLEYFLDFLDRRLSPGNNGQLVPNNLAEEWADAVLSLDDDGAGQVLHNLHEMIIGSSGLFGRNSLFVLYESTLDGQSTQYWPKVRQFLDFTFSIQVAGYAAWVTSLNIKDRSLQEVAEVIDTANTRIEEQRVFLLPYTKEWPRGSYGLPRTNTGCPVAANARWLNGVRHHDTEDDDNSNAWIGGIHFDGGYGTNMDQKFCMKTDTAMGEGNWPAGNYCIFKKGNCPVGFQWGKLKWDDEDDDNKNSASGVLPDGIYNRNTEIQYCCRSDGSATTPIALPSRRPFYLFRFRAGCQRVADMAVREEWFRWDDEDDDNANRYYGAHPFDQGGRNHRIHYCYYS
;
A
#
# COMPACT_ATOMS: atom_id res chain seq x y z
N MET A 1 -44.55 -0.39 -7.55
CA MET A 1 -44.16 -0.81 -8.93
C MET A 1 -43.12 0.11 -9.59
N LYS A 2 -42.52 1.01 -8.81
CA LYS A 2 -41.41 1.89 -9.17
C LYS A 2 -40.38 1.69 -8.04
N PHE A 3 -39.14 2.11 -8.21
CA PHE A 3 -38.13 2.25 -7.13
C PHE A 3 -37.15 1.09 -6.90
N ALA A 4 -36.71 0.40 -7.95
CA ALA A 4 -35.45 -0.38 -7.92
C ALA A 4 -34.25 0.43 -8.46
N LEU A 5 -34.33 1.77 -8.37
CA LEU A 5 -33.51 2.67 -9.19
C LEU A 5 -32.76 3.71 -8.38
N LEU A 6 -31.67 3.34 -7.71
CA LEU A 6 -30.65 4.33 -7.29
C LEU A 6 -29.33 3.76 -6.74
N VAL A 7 -29.03 2.49 -6.99
CA VAL A 7 -27.71 1.90 -6.63
C VAL A 7 -26.62 2.20 -7.68
N GLY A 8 -27.02 2.55 -8.91
CA GLY A 8 -26.11 2.65 -10.07
C GLY A 8 -25.25 3.93 -10.17
N VAL A 9 -25.68 5.08 -9.65
CA VAL A 9 -25.00 6.35 -9.99
C VAL A 9 -23.63 6.54 -9.27
N PHE A 10 -23.30 5.69 -8.29
CA PHE A 10 -22.21 5.99 -7.36
C PHE A 10 -20.81 5.49 -7.78
N VAL A 11 -20.72 4.44 -8.61
CA VAL A 11 -19.42 3.78 -8.88
C VAL A 11 -18.50 4.58 -9.81
N LEU A 12 -19.03 5.45 -10.67
CA LEU A 12 -18.21 6.23 -11.60
C LEU A 12 -17.52 7.45 -10.97
N SER A 13 -18.00 8.00 -9.84
CA SER A 13 -17.35 9.17 -9.23
C SER A 13 -16.12 8.82 -8.38
N ILE A 14 -16.06 7.59 -7.84
CA ILE A 14 -14.89 7.11 -7.08
C ILE A 14 -13.72 6.77 -8.02
N ILE A 15 -14.01 6.38 -9.27
CA ILE A 15 -12.98 6.11 -10.29
C ILE A 15 -12.59 7.38 -11.06
N CYS A 16 -13.44 8.41 -11.11
CA CYS A 16 -13.20 9.62 -11.92
C CYS A 16 -12.66 10.85 -11.14
N GLN A 17 -12.62 10.84 -9.79
CA GLN A 17 -11.97 11.95 -9.04
C GLN A 17 -10.46 11.78 -8.81
N THR A 18 -9.84 10.71 -9.31
CA THR A 18 -8.37 10.66 -9.47
C THR A 18 -7.87 11.32 -10.76
N GLN A 19 -8.74 11.98 -11.55
CA GLN A 19 -8.35 12.73 -12.74
C GLN A 19 -8.95 14.14 -12.76
N SER A 20 -8.32 15.04 -12.02
CA SER A 20 -8.13 16.42 -12.45
C SER A 20 -6.62 16.68 -12.45
N ALA A 21 -5.89 17.03 -13.51
CA ALA A 21 -5.99 17.22 -14.98
C ALA A 21 -4.51 17.48 -15.44
N PRO A 22 -4.11 17.69 -16.73
CA PRO A 22 -4.86 17.73 -17.97
C PRO A 22 -4.39 16.76 -19.08
N THR A 23 -5.33 16.48 -19.98
CA THR A 23 -5.26 16.32 -21.44
C THR A 23 -3.95 15.87 -22.09
N GLU A 24 -3.89 14.61 -22.51
CA GLU A 24 -3.48 14.16 -23.85
C GLU A 24 -3.64 12.63 -23.93
N LEU A 25 -3.92 12.13 -25.14
CA LEU A 25 -4.03 10.70 -25.52
C LEU A 25 -5.40 10.02 -25.32
N GLN A 26 -6.42 10.54 -25.99
CA GLN A 26 -7.30 9.68 -26.78
C GLN A 26 -6.52 9.19 -28.02
N ALA A 27 -6.12 7.92 -28.05
CA ALA A 27 -5.96 7.13 -29.28
C ALA A 27 -5.49 5.71 -28.93
N ALA A 28 -6.40 4.74 -29.06
CA ALA A 28 -6.16 3.43 -29.69
C ALA A 28 -7.26 2.45 -29.24
N GLU A 29 -8.28 2.30 -30.09
CA GLU A 29 -9.21 1.17 -30.06
C GLU A 29 -8.56 -0.10 -30.64
N PHE A 30 -8.95 -1.24 -30.05
CA PHE A 30 -9.18 -2.58 -30.62
C PHE A 30 -8.17 -3.26 -31.57
N ASP A 31 -7.69 -4.44 -31.16
CA ASP A 31 -7.82 -5.65 -32.00
C ASP A 31 -7.90 -6.94 -31.14
N TYR A 32 -8.68 -7.91 -31.62
CA TYR A 32 -9.06 -9.18 -30.98
C TYR A 32 -8.23 -10.34 -31.58
N GLY A 33 -7.67 -11.24 -30.78
CA GLY A 33 -7.28 -12.56 -31.30
C GLY A 33 -6.19 -13.36 -30.56
N GLN A 34 -6.60 -14.58 -30.18
CA GLN A 34 -5.83 -15.80 -29.91
C GLN A 34 -5.26 -16.07 -28.50
N GLU A 35 -5.75 -17.18 -27.95
CA GLU A 35 -5.35 -17.86 -26.73
C GLU A 35 -3.90 -18.34 -26.77
N ALA A 36 -3.13 -17.94 -25.76
CA ALA A 36 -1.92 -18.64 -25.35
C ALA A 36 -1.77 -18.56 -23.82
N ALA A 37 -1.47 -19.70 -23.21
CA ALA A 37 -1.29 -19.86 -21.78
C ALA A 37 -0.25 -18.87 -21.21
N HIS A 38 -0.67 -18.05 -20.25
CA HIS A 38 0.19 -17.09 -19.57
C HIS A 38 0.05 -17.17 -18.05
N PRO A 39 1.14 -16.88 -17.31
CA PRO A 39 1.23 -17.11 -15.88
C PRO A 39 0.23 -16.21 -15.14
N ARG A 40 -0.41 -16.77 -14.10
CA ARG A 40 -1.36 -16.06 -13.22
C ARG A 40 -0.77 -14.71 -12.80
N LYS A 41 -1.18 -13.63 -13.49
CA LYS A 41 -1.01 -12.25 -13.02
C LYS A 41 -1.76 -12.17 -11.69
N ARG A 42 -1.04 -12.12 -10.58
CA ARG A 42 -1.62 -11.74 -9.27
C ARG A 42 -2.07 -10.29 -9.37
N ARG A 43 -3.32 -10.09 -9.80
CA ARG A 43 -4.04 -8.84 -9.63
C ARG A 43 -4.21 -8.62 -8.12
N SER A 44 -4.05 -7.38 -7.67
CA SER A 44 -4.40 -6.96 -6.30
C SER A 44 -5.79 -7.49 -5.95
N ILE A 45 -6.02 -7.90 -4.71
CA ILE A 45 -7.33 -8.42 -4.25
C ILE A 45 -8.42 -7.34 -4.40
N LEU A 46 -8.04 -6.06 -4.28
CA LEU A 46 -8.86 -4.90 -4.64
C LEU A 46 -9.33 -4.92 -6.12
N ALA A 47 -8.55 -5.50 -7.04
CA ALA A 47 -8.81 -5.48 -8.47
C ALA A 47 -9.60 -6.69 -9.00
N VAL A 48 -10.09 -7.61 -8.14
CA VAL A 48 -10.86 -8.80 -8.57
C VAL A 48 -12.25 -8.84 -7.95
N VAL A 49 -12.43 -8.31 -6.73
CA VAL A 49 -13.74 -8.27 -6.06
C VAL A 49 -14.58 -7.09 -6.56
N ILE A 50 -13.92 -5.97 -6.90
CA ILE A 50 -14.55 -4.73 -7.35
C ILE A 50 -15.12 -4.84 -8.78
N PRO A 51 -14.42 -5.36 -9.82
CA PRO A 51 -14.91 -5.28 -11.20
C PRO A 51 -16.18 -6.09 -11.51
N ILE A 52 -16.44 -7.17 -10.77
CA ILE A 52 -17.64 -8.01 -10.98
C ILE A 52 -18.86 -7.33 -10.35
N ALA A 53 -18.70 -6.67 -9.18
CA ALA A 53 -19.74 -5.80 -8.61
C ALA A 53 -20.00 -4.61 -9.51
N VAL A 54 -18.92 -4.01 -10.00
CA VAL A 54 -18.91 -2.80 -10.83
C VAL A 54 -19.49 -3.07 -12.22
N ASN A 55 -19.24 -4.22 -12.87
CA ASN A 55 -19.87 -4.54 -14.17
C ASN A 55 -21.37 -4.83 -14.06
N LEU A 56 -21.82 -5.50 -12.99
CA LEU A 56 -23.24 -5.66 -12.67
C LEU A 56 -23.92 -4.31 -12.35
N LEU A 57 -23.17 -3.37 -11.76
CA LEU A 57 -23.62 -2.00 -11.49
C LEU A 57 -23.62 -1.11 -12.74
N GLN A 58 -22.71 -1.33 -13.70
CA GLN A 58 -22.48 -0.45 -14.84
C GLN A 58 -23.35 -0.80 -16.06
N GLN A 59 -23.63 -2.08 -16.32
CA GLN A 59 -24.56 -2.50 -17.38
C GLN A 59 -26.02 -2.15 -17.06
N GLY A 60 -26.36 -2.01 -15.77
CA GLY A 60 -27.69 -1.58 -15.33
C GLY A 60 -28.02 -0.11 -15.62
N ILE A 61 -27.03 0.75 -15.90
CA ILE A 61 -27.22 2.20 -16.01
C ILE A 61 -27.49 2.63 -17.47
N GLU A 62 -26.79 2.05 -18.44
CA GLU A 62 -26.94 2.43 -19.86
C GLU A 62 -28.20 1.79 -20.51
N ALA A 63 -28.57 0.59 -20.09
CA ALA A 63 -29.76 -0.12 -20.59
C ALA A 63 -31.07 0.46 -20.03
N TYR A 64 -31.04 1.05 -18.83
CA TYR A 64 -32.25 1.58 -18.18
C TYR A 64 -32.80 2.85 -18.86
N GLY A 65 -31.95 3.61 -19.55
CA GLY A 65 -32.35 4.80 -20.30
C GLY A 65 -33.05 4.50 -21.63
N ARG A 66 -32.94 3.28 -22.16
CA ARG A 66 -33.55 2.90 -23.45
C ARG A 66 -34.05 1.45 -23.45
N GLN A 67 -35.34 1.31 -23.13
CA GLN A 67 -36.24 0.17 -23.45
C GLN A 67 -36.41 -0.98 -22.42
N LYS A 68 -37.59 -0.92 -21.77
CA LYS A 68 -38.65 -1.96 -21.85
C LYS A 68 -38.49 -3.28 -21.04
N ALA A 69 -38.88 -3.21 -19.76
CA ALA A 69 -39.88 -4.02 -19.04
C ALA A 69 -39.97 -5.56 -19.11
N GLN A 70 -39.11 -6.30 -19.83
CA GLN A 70 -39.13 -7.78 -19.78
C GLN A 70 -37.75 -8.44 -19.63
N GLN A 71 -36.65 -7.67 -19.75
CA GLN A 71 -35.28 -8.18 -19.64
C GLN A 71 -34.64 -7.94 -18.24
N LEU A 72 -35.23 -7.06 -17.42
CA LEU A 72 -34.68 -6.54 -16.15
C LEU A 72 -34.74 -7.52 -14.96
N GLU A 73 -35.64 -8.50 -15.00
CA GLU A 73 -35.91 -9.41 -13.88
C GLU A 73 -34.78 -10.44 -13.70
N GLN A 74 -34.12 -10.85 -14.80
CA GLN A 74 -32.96 -11.74 -14.76
C GLN A 74 -31.69 -11.02 -14.27
N ASP A 75 -31.43 -9.79 -14.73
CA ASP A 75 -30.24 -9.01 -14.35
C ASP A 75 -30.27 -8.63 -12.86
N GLN A 76 -31.44 -8.32 -12.30
CA GLN A 76 -31.61 -8.04 -10.87
C GLN A 76 -31.41 -9.30 -10.00
N LEU A 77 -31.94 -10.44 -10.45
CA LEU A 77 -31.74 -11.73 -9.79
C LEU A 77 -30.27 -12.15 -9.81
N GLU A 78 -29.56 -11.85 -10.91
CA GLU A 78 -28.14 -12.15 -11.07
C GLU A 78 -27.27 -11.24 -10.20
N ALA A 79 -27.60 -9.95 -10.08
CA ALA A 79 -26.94 -9.04 -9.15
C ALA A 79 -27.12 -9.45 -7.68
N LEU A 80 -28.32 -9.85 -7.28
CA LEU A 80 -28.61 -10.38 -5.93
C LEU A 80 -27.83 -11.65 -5.63
N ARG A 81 -27.79 -12.59 -6.59
CA ARG A 81 -26.97 -13.81 -6.48
C ARG A 81 -25.49 -13.50 -6.42
N ASP A 82 -25.04 -12.46 -7.12
CA ASP A 82 -23.65 -12.05 -7.09
C ASP A 82 -23.24 -11.37 -5.78
N ILE A 83 -24.15 -10.60 -5.18
CA ILE A 83 -24.01 -10.09 -3.81
C ILE A 83 -23.87 -11.27 -2.84
N GLN A 84 -24.77 -12.26 -2.88
CA GLN A 84 -24.68 -13.47 -2.05
C GLN A 84 -23.35 -14.22 -2.24
N ARG A 85 -22.91 -14.44 -3.49
CA ARG A 85 -21.58 -15.04 -3.77
C ARG A 85 -20.41 -14.23 -3.19
N LYS A 86 -20.54 -12.90 -3.13
CA LYS A 86 -19.52 -12.04 -2.51
C LYS A 86 -19.58 -12.08 -0.99
N LEU A 87 -20.76 -12.27 -0.40
CA LEU A 87 -20.92 -12.53 1.03
C LEU A 87 -20.24 -13.84 1.42
N ASP A 88 -20.37 -14.91 0.63
CA ASP A 88 -19.62 -16.18 0.83
C ASP A 88 -18.08 -16.02 0.78
N VAL A 89 -17.60 -15.06 -0.01
CA VAL A 89 -16.16 -14.73 -0.06
C VAL A 89 -15.75 -13.90 1.15
N LEU A 90 -16.64 -13.02 1.63
CA LEU A 90 -16.48 -12.27 2.87
C LEU A 90 -16.35 -13.21 4.06
N ASP A 91 -17.27 -14.17 4.20
CA ASP A 91 -17.35 -15.13 5.31
C ASP A 91 -16.03 -15.90 5.49
N ARG A 92 -15.44 -16.37 4.39
CA ARG A 92 -14.11 -17.02 4.40
C ARG A 92 -12.96 -16.09 4.78
N LYS A 93 -13.05 -14.79 4.45
CA LYS A 93 -12.03 -13.79 4.84
C LYS A 93 -12.19 -13.38 6.30
N VAL A 94 -13.43 -13.31 6.78
CA VAL A 94 -13.84 -13.05 8.16
C VAL A 94 -13.25 -14.13 9.08
N ASP A 95 -13.48 -15.41 8.77
CA ASP A 95 -12.91 -16.55 9.51
C ASP A 95 -11.39 -16.54 9.63
N ALA A 96 -10.71 -16.02 8.60
CA ALA A 96 -9.25 -15.93 8.57
C ALA A 96 -8.74 -14.75 9.41
N LEU A 97 -9.49 -13.64 9.47
CA LEU A 97 -9.11 -12.49 10.28
C LEU A 97 -9.51 -12.68 11.75
N GLN A 98 -10.68 -13.28 12.06
CA GLN A 98 -11.04 -13.61 13.45
C GLN A 98 -9.99 -14.51 14.10
N ARG A 99 -9.40 -15.45 13.36
CA ARG A 99 -8.24 -16.24 13.82
C ARG A 99 -7.00 -15.38 14.05
N ALA A 100 -6.70 -14.45 13.14
CA ALA A 100 -5.55 -13.55 13.27
C ALA A 100 -5.72 -12.52 14.42
N ILE A 101 -6.94 -12.04 14.68
CA ILE A 101 -7.28 -11.11 15.75
C ILE A 101 -7.41 -11.83 17.10
N GLY A 102 -7.95 -13.04 17.13
CA GLY A 102 -8.02 -13.87 18.34
C GLY A 102 -6.66 -14.25 18.91
N GLU A 103 -5.61 -14.20 18.09
CA GLU A 103 -4.21 -14.36 18.52
C GLU A 103 -3.57 -13.06 19.03
N LEU A 104 -4.18 -11.89 18.79
CA LEU A 104 -3.66 -10.60 19.25
C LEU A 104 -3.88 -10.46 20.76
N ARG A 105 -2.77 -10.49 21.51
CA ARG A 105 -2.77 -10.06 22.90
C ARG A 105 -2.81 -8.54 22.97
N PHE A 106 -4.02 -7.98 22.97
CA PHE A 106 -4.20 -6.59 23.33
C PHE A 106 -3.81 -6.38 24.80
N GLY A 107 -3.04 -5.34 25.10
CA GLY A 107 -2.79 -4.96 26.49
C GLY A 107 -4.11 -4.70 27.23
N GLN A 108 -4.16 -4.95 28.54
CA GLN A 108 -5.40 -4.82 29.32
C GLN A 108 -6.12 -3.48 29.11
N GLN A 109 -5.37 -2.42 28.84
CA GLN A 109 -5.88 -1.08 28.53
C GLN A 109 -6.77 -0.97 27.29
N TRP A 110 -6.76 -1.96 26.37
CA TRP A 110 -7.54 -1.93 25.11
C TRP A 110 -8.63 -3.00 25.04
N LEU A 111 -8.80 -3.80 26.10
CA LEU A 111 -9.80 -4.88 26.16
C LEU A 111 -11.22 -4.37 25.90
N GLU A 112 -11.59 -3.23 26.49
CA GLU A 112 -12.92 -2.65 26.34
C GLU A 112 -13.22 -2.28 24.89
N GLY A 113 -12.28 -1.60 24.21
CA GLY A 113 -12.40 -1.28 22.79
C GLY A 113 -12.42 -2.51 21.88
N ALA A 114 -11.64 -3.55 22.20
CA ALA A 114 -11.64 -4.80 21.45
C ALA A 114 -12.97 -5.57 21.59
N VAL A 115 -13.60 -5.54 22.77
CA VAL A 115 -14.91 -6.14 23.02
C VAL A 115 -16.00 -5.40 22.25
N LEU A 116 -16.03 -4.07 22.31
CA LEU A 116 -17.01 -3.26 21.58
C LEU A 116 -16.89 -3.47 20.06
N TYR A 117 -15.67 -3.45 19.52
CA TYR A 117 -15.41 -3.77 18.11
C TYR A 117 -15.87 -5.19 17.73
N GLY A 118 -15.59 -6.17 18.59
CA GLY A 118 -16.04 -7.54 18.41
C GLY A 118 -17.56 -7.64 18.31
N ASN A 119 -18.29 -6.90 19.16
CA ASN A 119 -19.74 -6.86 19.13
C ASN A 119 -20.29 -6.19 17.85
N ASP A 120 -19.71 -5.05 17.46
CA ASP A 120 -20.08 -4.33 16.22
C ASP A 120 -19.89 -5.22 14.97
N ILE A 121 -18.76 -5.92 14.87
CA ILE A 121 -18.52 -6.89 13.79
C ILE A 121 -19.53 -8.01 13.82
N GLN A 122 -19.72 -8.66 14.97
CA GLN A 122 -20.65 -9.79 15.10
C GLN A 122 -22.07 -9.39 14.70
N ARG A 123 -22.44 -8.14 14.97
CA ARG A 123 -23.74 -7.61 14.56
C ARG A 123 -23.87 -7.48 13.04
N LEU A 124 -22.85 -6.94 12.35
CA LEU A 124 -22.83 -6.93 10.88
C LEU A 124 -22.82 -8.35 10.31
N GLU A 125 -21.97 -9.23 10.85
CA GLU A 125 -21.92 -10.63 10.44
C GLU A 125 -23.29 -11.30 10.57
N TYR A 126 -24.00 -11.08 11.66
CA TYR A 126 -25.36 -11.58 11.84
C TYR A 126 -26.33 -11.08 10.77
N PHE A 127 -26.30 -9.77 10.43
CA PHE A 127 -27.14 -9.24 9.37
C PHE A 127 -26.85 -9.90 8.02
N LEU A 128 -25.58 -10.14 7.71
CA LEU A 128 -25.15 -10.74 6.46
C LEU A 128 -25.46 -12.24 6.41
N ASP A 129 -25.23 -12.98 7.50
CA ASP A 129 -25.58 -14.41 7.62
C ASP A 129 -27.09 -14.62 7.50
N PHE A 130 -27.89 -13.76 8.13
CA PHE A 130 -29.34 -13.82 8.01
C PHE A 130 -29.78 -13.59 6.56
N LEU A 131 -29.25 -12.55 5.91
CA LEU A 131 -29.55 -12.25 4.51
C LEU A 131 -29.18 -13.41 3.59
N ASP A 132 -28.05 -14.06 3.82
CA ASP A 132 -27.56 -15.16 2.99
C ASP A 132 -28.33 -16.47 3.22
N ARG A 133 -28.54 -16.85 4.48
CA ARG A 133 -29.07 -18.17 4.85
C ARG A 133 -30.58 -18.23 4.98
N ARG A 134 -31.23 -17.10 5.25
CA ARG A 134 -32.66 -17.05 5.59
C ARG A 134 -33.50 -16.38 4.52
N LEU A 135 -32.88 -15.56 3.67
CA LEU A 135 -33.53 -14.87 2.59
C LEU A 135 -33.04 -15.40 1.24
N SER A 136 -33.90 -15.30 0.24
CA SER A 136 -33.55 -15.68 -1.13
C SER A 136 -34.28 -14.76 -2.11
N PRO A 137 -33.70 -14.52 -3.29
CA PRO A 137 -34.38 -13.70 -4.29
C PRO A 137 -35.56 -14.48 -4.89
N GLY A 138 -36.76 -13.93 -4.76
CA GLY A 138 -37.98 -14.43 -5.38
C GLY A 138 -38.07 -14.08 -6.87
N ASN A 139 -39.13 -14.54 -7.53
CA ASN A 139 -39.29 -14.42 -8.99
C ASN A 139 -39.19 -12.99 -9.52
N ASN A 140 -39.61 -12.01 -8.72
CA ASN A 140 -39.66 -10.60 -9.10
C ASN A 140 -38.51 -9.78 -8.48
N GLY A 141 -37.44 -10.45 -8.01
CA GLY A 141 -36.30 -9.82 -7.34
C GLY A 141 -36.54 -9.41 -5.88
N GLN A 142 -37.76 -9.62 -5.34
CA GLN A 142 -38.05 -9.38 -3.93
C GLN A 142 -37.42 -10.45 -3.04
N LEU A 143 -36.95 -10.09 -1.85
CA LEU A 143 -36.41 -11.05 -0.89
C LEU A 143 -37.56 -11.81 -0.22
N VAL A 144 -37.51 -13.14 -0.31
CA VAL A 144 -38.48 -14.06 0.29
C VAL A 144 -37.81 -14.93 1.36
N PRO A 145 -38.54 -15.35 2.41
CA PRO A 145 -39.94 -15.00 2.74
C PRO A 145 -40.12 -13.54 3.16
N ASN A 146 -41.19 -12.89 2.69
CA ASN A 146 -41.40 -11.45 2.92
C ASN A 146 -41.43 -11.06 4.41
N ASN A 147 -42.06 -11.88 5.27
CA ASN A 147 -42.11 -11.59 6.70
C ASN A 147 -40.72 -11.56 7.34
N LEU A 148 -39.83 -12.48 6.94
CA LEU A 148 -38.45 -12.49 7.44
C LEU A 148 -37.62 -11.34 6.85
N ALA A 149 -37.90 -10.95 5.60
CA ALA A 149 -37.26 -9.79 4.99
C ALA A 149 -37.64 -8.49 5.72
N GLU A 150 -38.92 -8.34 6.10
CA GLU A 150 -39.41 -7.22 6.89
C GLU A 150 -38.79 -7.17 8.30
N GLU A 151 -38.74 -8.30 9.01
CA GLU A 151 -38.12 -8.40 10.35
C GLU A 151 -36.62 -8.09 10.30
N TRP A 152 -35.91 -8.63 9.30
CA TRP A 152 -34.50 -8.35 9.09
C TRP A 152 -34.27 -6.87 8.80
N ALA A 153 -35.09 -6.26 7.95
CA ALA A 153 -34.98 -4.85 7.62
C ALA A 153 -35.25 -3.95 8.84
N ASP A 154 -36.19 -4.30 9.72
CA ASP A 154 -36.40 -3.58 10.99
C ASP A 154 -35.15 -3.66 11.89
N ALA A 155 -34.52 -4.84 12.00
CA ALA A 155 -33.33 -5.02 12.81
C ALA A 155 -32.12 -4.22 12.27
N VAL A 156 -31.95 -4.18 10.94
CA VAL A 156 -30.88 -3.40 10.29
C VAL A 156 -31.11 -1.89 10.46
N LEU A 157 -32.36 -1.43 10.34
CA LEU A 157 -32.76 -0.03 10.45
C LEU A 157 -33.01 0.46 11.88
N SER A 158 -32.78 -0.41 12.88
CA SER A 158 -32.87 -0.04 14.29
C SER A 158 -32.08 1.25 14.57
N LEU A 159 -32.67 2.14 15.37
CA LEU A 159 -32.01 3.35 15.86
C LEU A 159 -31.27 3.10 17.20
N ASP A 160 -31.37 1.88 17.73
CA ASP A 160 -30.64 1.47 18.92
C ASP A 160 -29.15 1.25 18.59
N ASP A 161 -28.37 0.93 19.62
CA ASP A 161 -26.91 0.74 19.52
C ASP A 161 -26.50 -0.45 18.64
N ASP A 162 -27.43 -1.33 18.31
CA ASP A 162 -27.25 -2.53 17.51
C ASP A 162 -27.72 -2.40 16.04
N GLY A 163 -28.21 -1.22 15.64
CA GLY A 163 -28.58 -0.92 14.25
C GLY A 163 -27.36 -0.74 13.35
N ALA A 164 -27.50 -1.03 12.05
CA ALA A 164 -26.36 -0.96 11.12
C ALA A 164 -25.73 0.44 11.07
N GLY A 165 -26.53 1.51 11.27
CA GLY A 165 -26.01 2.87 11.27
C GLY A 165 -25.07 3.21 12.41
N GLN A 166 -25.40 2.79 13.63
CA GLN A 166 -24.53 2.99 14.78
C GLN A 166 -23.28 2.11 14.67
N VAL A 167 -23.46 0.85 14.30
CA VAL A 167 -22.37 -0.11 14.13
C VAL A 167 -21.36 0.36 13.08
N LEU A 168 -21.81 0.82 11.91
CA LEU A 168 -20.94 1.35 10.85
C LEU A 168 -20.25 2.67 11.25
N HIS A 169 -20.92 3.50 12.05
CA HIS A 169 -20.30 4.69 12.61
C HIS A 169 -19.16 4.33 13.57
N ASN A 170 -19.40 3.41 14.51
CA ASN A 170 -18.38 2.95 15.45
C ASN A 170 -17.16 2.38 14.72
N LEU A 171 -17.38 1.51 13.72
CA LEU A 171 -16.31 0.95 12.89
C LEU A 171 -15.48 2.03 12.21
N HIS A 172 -16.13 3.07 11.69
CA HIS A 172 -15.42 4.18 11.08
C HIS A 172 -14.54 4.93 12.09
N GLU A 173 -15.10 5.37 13.21
CA GLU A 173 -14.37 6.10 14.25
C GLU A 173 -13.17 5.32 14.79
N MET A 174 -13.31 3.99 14.88
CA MET A 174 -12.22 3.11 15.30
C MET A 174 -11.10 3.01 14.27
N ILE A 175 -11.42 3.00 12.97
CA ILE A 175 -10.41 2.91 11.91
C ILE A 175 -9.62 4.20 11.77
N ILE A 176 -10.28 5.36 11.83
CA ILE A 176 -9.58 6.66 11.77
C ILE A 176 -8.98 7.07 13.11
N GLY A 177 -9.32 6.37 14.20
CA GLY A 177 -8.79 6.64 15.54
C GLY A 177 -9.40 7.86 16.22
N SER A 178 -10.58 8.30 15.80
CA SER A 178 -11.34 9.34 16.48
C SER A 178 -12.13 8.80 17.68
N SER A 179 -12.31 7.48 17.76
CA SER A 179 -12.95 6.85 18.91
C SER A 179 -12.14 7.07 20.19
N GLY A 180 -12.80 7.51 21.26
CA GLY A 180 -12.18 7.59 22.59
C GLY A 180 -11.75 6.22 23.15
N LEU A 181 -12.26 5.14 22.56
CA LEU A 181 -12.10 3.74 22.99
C LEU A 181 -10.64 3.25 22.99
N PHE A 182 -9.84 3.77 22.05
CA PHE A 182 -8.41 3.44 21.97
C PHE A 182 -7.54 4.62 22.38
N GLY A 183 -8.04 5.51 23.25
CA GLY A 183 -7.32 6.73 23.61
C GLY A 183 -7.09 7.63 22.40
N ARG A 184 -8.02 7.63 21.43
CA ARG A 184 -7.90 8.27 20.12
C ARG A 184 -6.77 7.71 19.23
N ASN A 185 -6.44 6.44 19.40
CA ASN A 185 -5.60 5.71 18.47
C ASN A 185 -6.47 4.94 17.46
N SER A 186 -5.98 4.81 16.23
CA SER A 186 -6.61 3.95 15.24
C SER A 186 -6.38 2.48 15.56
N LEU A 187 -7.42 1.66 15.42
CA LEU A 187 -7.32 0.21 15.55
C LEU A 187 -6.32 -0.38 14.55
N PHE A 188 -6.29 0.14 13.32
CA PHE A 188 -5.32 -0.27 12.31
C PHE A 188 -3.89 0.02 12.76
N VAL A 189 -3.65 1.20 13.34
CA VAL A 189 -2.31 1.59 13.82
C VAL A 189 -1.86 0.72 14.98
N LEU A 190 -2.76 0.42 15.92
CA LEU A 190 -2.48 -0.52 17.00
C LEU A 190 -2.15 -1.90 16.45
N TYR A 191 -2.94 -2.42 15.51
CA TYR A 191 -2.67 -3.70 14.84
C TYR A 191 -1.31 -3.71 14.13
N GLU A 192 -1.03 -2.70 13.30
CA GLU A 192 0.24 -2.58 12.55
C GLU A 192 1.45 -2.52 13.48
N SER A 193 1.33 -1.84 14.64
CA SER A 193 2.41 -1.74 15.63
C SER A 193 2.82 -3.09 16.24
N THR A 194 1.93 -4.09 16.19
CA THR A 194 2.25 -5.46 16.64
C THR A 194 3.01 -6.27 15.59
N LEU A 195 3.07 -5.79 14.34
CA LEU A 195 3.70 -6.49 13.24
C LEU A 195 5.20 -6.18 13.20
N ASP A 196 5.99 -7.21 12.90
CA ASP A 196 7.38 -7.00 12.51
C ASP A 196 7.43 -6.42 11.09
N GLY A 197 7.71 -5.12 10.98
CA GLY A 197 7.82 -4.38 9.72
C GLY A 197 8.96 -4.84 8.78
N GLN A 198 9.82 -5.76 9.21
CA GLN A 198 10.82 -6.42 8.35
C GLN A 198 10.39 -7.82 7.89
N SER A 199 9.32 -8.38 8.50
CA SER A 199 8.85 -9.71 8.18
C SER A 199 8.23 -9.78 6.79
N THR A 200 8.44 -10.89 6.10
CA THR A 200 7.76 -11.19 4.82
C THR A 200 6.24 -11.34 4.98
N GLN A 201 5.76 -11.52 6.22
CA GLN A 201 4.33 -11.61 6.55
C GLN A 201 3.70 -10.25 6.88
N TYR A 202 4.47 -9.16 6.98
CA TYR A 202 3.96 -7.83 7.29
C TYR A 202 2.87 -7.40 6.31
N TRP A 203 3.20 -7.35 5.01
CA TRP A 203 2.28 -6.84 4.00
C TRP A 203 1.06 -7.73 3.74
N PRO A 204 1.17 -9.09 3.68
CA PRO A 204 0.00 -9.96 3.67
C PRO A 204 -0.96 -9.69 4.83
N LYS A 205 -0.44 -9.49 6.05
CA LYS A 205 -1.24 -9.21 7.25
C LYS A 205 -1.92 -7.84 7.21
N VAL A 206 -1.22 -6.81 6.74
CA VAL A 206 -1.79 -5.48 6.51
C VAL A 206 -2.93 -5.55 5.50
N ARG A 207 -2.70 -6.19 4.34
CA ARG A 207 -3.73 -6.35 3.29
C ARG A 207 -4.95 -7.12 3.79
N GLN A 208 -4.74 -8.19 4.55
CA GLN A 208 -5.84 -8.98 5.10
C GLN A 208 -6.75 -8.15 6.02
N PHE A 209 -6.16 -7.36 6.93
CA PHE A 209 -6.91 -6.49 7.83
C PHE A 209 -7.75 -5.47 7.06
N LEU A 210 -7.12 -4.80 6.09
CA LEU A 210 -7.77 -3.77 5.28
C LEU A 210 -8.88 -4.37 4.42
N ASP A 211 -8.60 -5.47 3.72
CA ASP A 211 -9.58 -6.17 2.90
C ASP A 211 -10.82 -6.53 3.72
N PHE A 212 -10.65 -7.13 4.90
CA PHE A 212 -11.78 -7.44 5.77
C PHE A 212 -12.54 -6.18 6.18
N THR A 213 -11.85 -5.17 6.72
CA THR A 213 -12.48 -4.00 7.33
C THR A 213 -13.28 -3.19 6.30
N PHE A 214 -12.72 -2.99 5.11
CA PHE A 214 -13.47 -2.32 4.05
C PHE A 214 -14.62 -3.18 3.54
N SER A 215 -14.41 -4.50 3.40
CA SER A 215 -15.46 -5.34 2.83
C SER A 215 -16.66 -5.51 3.78
N ILE A 216 -16.44 -5.64 5.10
CA ILE A 216 -17.54 -5.72 6.08
C ILE A 216 -18.34 -4.42 6.17
N GLN A 217 -17.67 -3.26 6.12
CA GLN A 217 -18.35 -1.97 6.13
C GLN A 217 -19.18 -1.75 4.85
N VAL A 218 -18.61 -2.05 3.68
CA VAL A 218 -19.35 -1.97 2.40
C VAL A 218 -20.55 -2.90 2.40
N ALA A 219 -20.41 -4.13 2.91
CA ALA A 219 -21.51 -5.07 3.04
C ALA A 219 -22.58 -4.56 4.02
N GLY A 220 -22.19 -3.94 5.14
CA GLY A 220 -23.12 -3.32 6.09
C GLY A 220 -23.91 -2.15 5.47
N TYR A 221 -23.26 -1.25 4.73
CA TYR A 221 -23.96 -0.18 4.00
C TYR A 221 -24.92 -0.73 2.93
N ALA A 222 -24.53 -1.82 2.25
CA ALA A 222 -25.41 -2.50 1.30
C ALA A 222 -26.63 -3.15 1.99
N ALA A 223 -26.44 -3.75 3.16
CA ALA A 223 -27.55 -4.26 3.98
C ALA A 223 -28.49 -3.12 4.42
N TRP A 224 -27.94 -1.97 4.82
CA TRP A 224 -28.72 -0.79 5.18
C TRP A 224 -29.58 -0.29 4.01
N VAL A 225 -28.98 -0.08 2.84
CA VAL A 225 -29.71 0.34 1.63
C VAL A 225 -30.76 -0.69 1.22
N THR A 226 -30.44 -1.98 1.28
CA THR A 226 -31.40 -3.06 0.99
C THR A 226 -32.60 -3.02 1.94
N SER A 227 -32.36 -2.74 3.22
CA SER A 227 -33.42 -2.65 4.23
C SER A 227 -34.31 -1.43 4.02
N LEU A 228 -33.74 -0.28 3.65
CA LEU A 228 -34.50 0.90 3.24
C LEU A 228 -35.43 0.59 2.05
N ASN A 229 -34.93 -0.16 1.07
CA ASN A 229 -35.71 -0.57 -0.09
C ASN A 229 -36.84 -1.54 0.27
N ILE A 230 -36.62 -2.51 1.18
CA ILE A 230 -37.68 -3.40 1.67
C ILE A 230 -38.80 -2.59 2.33
N LYS A 231 -38.44 -1.58 3.13
CA LYS A 231 -39.39 -0.72 3.83
C LYS A 231 -40.01 0.38 2.97
N ASP A 232 -39.83 0.32 1.64
CA ASP A 232 -40.31 1.33 0.69
C ASP A 232 -39.95 2.78 1.10
N ARG A 233 -38.75 2.97 1.68
CA ARG A 233 -38.28 4.30 2.12
C ARG A 233 -37.96 5.20 0.94
N SER A 234 -37.86 6.50 1.20
CA SER A 234 -37.67 7.48 0.14
C SER A 234 -36.30 7.35 -0.53
N LEU A 235 -36.23 7.70 -1.81
CA LEU A 235 -34.96 7.77 -2.55
C LEU A 235 -33.95 8.74 -1.93
N GLN A 236 -34.44 9.76 -1.22
CA GLN A 236 -33.58 10.72 -0.53
C GLN A 236 -32.83 10.04 0.62
N GLU A 237 -33.52 9.25 1.45
CA GLU A 237 -32.88 8.54 2.56
C GLU A 237 -31.85 7.52 2.07
N VAL A 238 -32.14 6.83 0.96
CA VAL A 238 -31.17 5.93 0.31
C VAL A 238 -29.92 6.72 -0.12
N ALA A 239 -30.10 7.90 -0.73
CA ALA A 239 -28.99 8.74 -1.15
C ALA A 239 -28.14 9.25 0.03
N GLU A 240 -28.77 9.60 1.16
CA GLU A 240 -28.08 10.06 2.38
C GLU A 240 -27.20 8.96 3.00
N VAL A 241 -27.67 7.71 3.03
CA VAL A 241 -26.86 6.57 3.49
C VAL A 241 -25.66 6.33 2.57
N ILE A 242 -25.86 6.44 1.25
CA ILE A 242 -24.78 6.28 0.28
C ILE A 242 -23.74 7.40 0.43
N ASP A 243 -24.17 8.67 0.55
CA ASP A 243 -23.26 9.81 0.76
C ASP A 243 -22.45 9.66 2.05
N THR A 244 -23.11 9.21 3.12
CA THR A 244 -22.45 8.88 4.39
C THR A 244 -21.41 7.78 4.23
N ALA A 245 -21.74 6.69 3.54
CA ALA A 245 -20.81 5.60 3.27
C ALA A 245 -19.57 6.12 2.53
N ASN A 246 -19.79 6.97 1.54
CA ASN A 246 -18.74 7.46 0.69
C ASN A 246 -17.79 8.43 1.35
N THR A 247 -18.34 9.36 2.12
CA THR A 247 -17.56 10.27 2.95
C THR A 247 -16.66 9.47 3.91
N ARG A 248 -17.26 8.55 4.67
CA ARG A 248 -16.54 7.79 5.71
C ARG A 248 -15.48 6.83 5.15
N ILE A 249 -15.76 6.17 4.03
CA ILE A 249 -14.80 5.27 3.39
C ILE A 249 -13.64 6.05 2.79
N GLU A 250 -13.90 7.23 2.23
CA GLU A 250 -12.84 8.10 1.69
C GLU A 250 -11.97 8.69 2.81
N GLU A 251 -12.56 9.14 3.91
CA GLU A 251 -11.83 9.59 5.09
C GLU A 251 -10.90 8.49 5.64
N GLN A 252 -11.40 7.25 5.75
CA GLN A 252 -10.56 6.09 6.11
C GLN A 252 -9.44 5.85 5.11
N ARG A 253 -9.75 5.92 3.80
CA ARG A 253 -8.75 5.73 2.74
C ARG A 253 -7.63 6.75 2.87
N VAL A 254 -7.97 8.03 3.00
CA VAL A 254 -7.01 9.13 3.17
C VAL A 254 -6.18 8.94 4.43
N PHE A 255 -6.81 8.60 5.56
CA PHE A 255 -6.10 8.30 6.81
C PHE A 255 -5.11 7.14 6.65
N LEU A 256 -5.47 6.10 5.90
CA LEU A 256 -4.67 4.89 5.72
C LEU A 256 -3.58 5.02 4.63
N LEU A 257 -3.59 6.08 3.81
CA LEU A 257 -2.63 6.27 2.70
C LEU A 257 -1.16 6.04 3.10
N PRO A 258 -0.65 6.59 4.23
CA PRO A 258 0.75 6.39 4.63
C PRO A 258 1.09 4.93 4.91
N TYR A 259 0.10 4.13 5.29
CA TYR A 259 0.26 2.72 5.65
C TYR A 259 0.07 1.78 4.46
N THR A 260 -0.69 2.22 3.45
CA THR A 260 -0.96 1.44 2.24
C THR A 260 -0.05 1.78 1.07
N LYS A 261 0.79 2.80 1.21
CA LYS A 261 1.73 3.19 0.15
C LYS A 261 2.75 2.08 -0.06
N GLU A 262 2.76 1.49 -1.25
CA GLU A 262 3.75 0.47 -1.64
C GLU A 262 5.03 1.09 -2.22
N TRP A 263 6.13 0.35 -2.12
CA TRP A 263 7.36 0.69 -2.85
C TRP A 263 7.18 0.55 -4.36
N PRO A 264 7.86 1.35 -5.20
CA PRO A 264 7.79 1.21 -6.65
C PRO A 264 8.26 -0.15 -7.16
N ARG A 265 7.74 -0.56 -8.32
CA ARG A 265 8.15 -1.80 -9.00
C ARG A 265 9.60 -1.74 -9.50
N GLY A 266 10.10 -2.92 -9.85
CA GLY A 266 11.48 -3.10 -10.33
C GLY A 266 12.42 -3.63 -9.26
N SER A 267 13.68 -3.80 -9.63
CA SER A 267 14.74 -4.33 -8.79
C SER A 267 15.79 -3.24 -8.56
N TYR A 268 16.16 -3.01 -7.29
CA TYR A 268 17.02 -1.91 -6.85
C TYR A 268 17.46 -2.12 -5.40
N GLY A 269 18.32 -1.25 -4.88
CA GLY A 269 18.71 -1.25 -3.47
C GLY A 269 18.72 0.13 -2.85
N LEU A 270 18.67 0.17 -1.52
CA LEU A 270 18.80 1.36 -0.70
C LEU A 270 19.87 1.14 0.39
N PRO A 271 20.54 2.19 0.86
CA PRO A 271 21.41 2.09 2.04
C PRO A 271 20.61 1.67 3.27
N ARG A 272 21.20 0.80 4.09
CA ARG A 272 20.57 0.35 5.33
C ARG A 272 20.79 1.37 6.45
N THR A 273 19.71 1.72 7.14
CA THR A 273 19.76 2.65 8.28
C THR A 273 20.06 1.91 9.58
N ASN A 274 20.41 2.64 10.64
CA ASN A 274 20.49 2.14 12.02
C ASN A 274 19.17 1.56 12.57
N THR A 275 18.05 1.73 11.86
CA THR A 275 16.75 1.09 12.16
C THR A 275 16.45 -0.14 11.29
N GLY A 276 17.41 -0.55 10.45
CA GLY A 276 17.28 -1.65 9.51
C GLY A 276 16.84 -1.22 8.11
N CYS A 277 16.22 -2.14 7.36
CA CYS A 277 15.68 -1.83 6.05
C CYS A 277 14.36 -1.06 6.15
N PRO A 278 13.95 -0.36 5.08
CA PRO A 278 12.67 0.34 5.08
C PRO A 278 11.51 -0.63 5.29
N VAL A 279 10.33 -0.09 5.61
CA VAL A 279 9.12 -0.91 5.83
C VAL A 279 8.86 -1.84 4.64
N ALA A 280 8.45 -3.07 4.93
CA ALA A 280 8.11 -4.08 3.93
C ALA A 280 6.75 -3.81 3.23
N ALA A 281 6.57 -2.62 2.64
CA ALA A 281 5.36 -2.20 1.94
C ALA A 281 5.27 -2.81 0.53
N ASN A 282 4.79 -4.06 0.47
CA ASN A 282 4.82 -4.94 -0.70
C ASN A 282 6.21 -5.16 -1.30
N ALA A 283 7.25 -5.08 -0.47
CA ALA A 283 8.63 -5.35 -0.86
C ALA A 283 9.24 -6.38 0.09
N ARG A 284 10.12 -7.22 -0.44
CA ARG A 284 11.00 -8.09 0.34
C ARG A 284 12.42 -7.56 0.23
N TRP A 285 12.94 -7.07 1.34
CA TRP A 285 14.31 -6.58 1.44
C TRP A 285 15.27 -7.71 1.82
N LEU A 286 16.31 -7.88 1.02
CA LEU A 286 17.41 -8.80 1.28
C LEU A 286 18.61 -7.99 1.74
N ASN A 287 19.27 -8.46 2.79
CA ASN A 287 20.43 -7.76 3.34
C ASN A 287 21.70 -8.12 2.57
N GLY A 288 22.59 -7.15 2.46
CA GLY A 288 23.97 -7.35 2.04
C GLY A 288 24.90 -6.42 2.79
N VAL A 289 26.19 -6.73 2.74
CA VAL A 289 27.24 -5.88 3.31
C VAL A 289 28.49 -5.98 2.46
N ARG A 290 29.15 -4.84 2.25
CA ARG A 290 30.53 -4.71 1.77
C ARG A 290 31.34 -4.14 2.93
N HIS A 291 32.28 -4.92 3.44
CA HIS A 291 33.33 -4.41 4.32
C HIS A 291 34.40 -3.79 3.44
N HIS A 292 34.62 -2.50 3.64
CA HIS A 292 35.73 -1.73 3.09
C HIS A 292 36.82 -1.68 4.15
N ASP A 293 37.91 -2.41 3.90
CA ASP A 293 39.20 -2.23 4.56
C ASP A 293 39.81 -0.98 3.91
N THR A 294 39.63 0.15 4.59
CA THR A 294 40.15 1.46 4.15
C THR A 294 41.45 1.75 4.88
N GLU A 295 42.12 2.86 4.55
CA GLU A 295 43.54 3.02 4.92
C GLU A 295 43.88 2.67 6.39
N ASP A 296 44.82 1.75 6.61
CA ASP A 296 45.23 1.27 7.95
C ASP A 296 46.20 2.27 8.63
N ASP A 297 46.99 3.01 7.85
CA ASP A 297 47.93 4.05 8.29
C ASP A 297 47.42 5.47 7.92
N ASP A 298 47.48 6.46 8.81
CA ASP A 298 47.03 7.86 8.55
C ASP A 298 45.59 8.09 8.02
N ASN A 299 44.70 7.10 8.25
CA ASN A 299 43.28 7.13 7.89
C ASN A 299 42.54 8.47 8.14
N SER A 300 41.93 9.00 7.09
CA SER A 300 41.15 10.24 7.06
C SER A 300 39.66 10.04 6.74
N ASN A 301 39.13 8.83 6.97
CA ASN A 301 37.69 8.57 6.96
C ASN A 301 36.98 9.60 7.85
N ALA A 302 35.92 10.20 7.30
CA ALA A 302 35.18 11.22 7.99
C ALA A 302 33.70 11.14 7.66
N TRP A 303 32.86 11.50 8.62
CA TRP A 303 31.42 11.52 8.42
C TRP A 303 30.76 12.63 9.22
N ILE A 304 29.54 12.97 8.82
CA ILE A 304 28.74 13.94 9.57
C ILE A 304 28.38 13.39 10.95
N GLY A 305 28.43 14.24 11.98
CA GLY A 305 28.04 13.85 13.34
C GLY A 305 26.58 13.38 13.42
N GLY A 306 26.34 12.23 14.04
CA GLY A 306 25.01 11.63 14.17
C GLY A 306 24.44 11.10 12.85
N ILE A 307 25.30 10.50 12.01
CA ILE A 307 24.90 9.74 10.82
C ILE A 307 24.06 8.51 11.22
N HIS A 308 23.06 8.17 10.41
CA HIS A 308 22.11 7.08 10.71
C HIS A 308 22.41 5.78 9.95
N PHE A 309 23.69 5.49 9.67
CA PHE A 309 24.12 4.19 9.13
C PHE A 309 24.01 3.09 10.18
N ASP A 310 23.84 1.84 9.72
CA ASP A 310 23.76 0.64 10.56
C ASP A 310 25.12 0.19 11.14
N GLY A 311 25.80 1.08 11.87
CA GLY A 311 27.09 0.82 12.52
C GLY A 311 28.20 0.34 11.58
N GLY A 312 29.32 -0.09 12.16
CA GLY A 312 30.46 -0.66 11.41
C GLY A 312 31.24 0.37 10.59
N TYR A 313 31.20 1.65 10.97
CA TYR A 313 31.97 2.71 10.33
C TYR A 313 32.93 3.35 11.35
N GLY A 314 34.16 3.60 10.93
CA GLY A 314 35.26 4.07 11.76
C GLY A 314 36.55 4.10 10.96
N THR A 315 37.58 3.40 11.46
CA THR A 315 38.78 3.09 10.65
C THR A 315 38.36 2.34 9.39
N ASN A 316 37.53 1.30 9.49
CA ASN A 316 36.95 0.62 8.33
C ASN A 316 35.46 0.95 8.15
N MET A 317 34.87 0.54 7.02
CA MET A 317 33.48 0.87 6.71
C MET A 317 32.67 -0.33 6.20
N ASP A 318 31.66 -0.74 6.96
CA ASP A 318 30.63 -1.69 6.55
C ASP A 318 29.52 -0.96 5.80
N GLN A 319 29.56 -1.00 4.47
CA GLN A 319 28.46 -0.52 3.65
C GLN A 319 27.35 -1.56 3.60
N LYS A 320 26.26 -1.30 4.31
CA LYS A 320 25.12 -2.22 4.42
C LYS A 320 23.98 -1.85 3.48
N PHE A 321 23.37 -2.87 2.89
CA PHE A 321 22.42 -2.73 1.79
C PHE A 321 21.08 -3.38 2.11
N CYS A 322 20.01 -2.74 1.63
CA CYS A 322 18.66 -3.29 1.55
C CYS A 322 18.30 -3.47 0.08
N MET A 323 18.32 -4.71 -0.39
CA MET A 323 18.15 -5.05 -1.80
C MET A 323 16.77 -5.66 -2.09
N LYS A 324 16.04 -5.05 -3.01
CA LYS A 324 14.80 -5.58 -3.57
C LYS A 324 15.11 -6.20 -4.92
N THR A 325 15.00 -7.52 -5.02
CA THR A 325 15.34 -8.29 -6.25
C THR A 325 14.12 -8.76 -7.03
N ASP A 326 12.96 -8.85 -6.39
CA ASP A 326 11.72 -9.25 -7.04
C ASP A 326 11.12 -8.05 -7.79
N THR A 327 11.14 -8.10 -9.12
CA THR A 327 10.66 -7.03 -10.00
C THR A 327 9.14 -6.89 -10.03
N ALA A 328 8.39 -7.95 -9.66
CA ALA A 328 6.93 -7.98 -9.66
C ALA A 328 6.32 -7.35 -8.40
N MET A 329 7.08 -7.32 -7.31
CA MET A 329 6.70 -6.69 -6.04
C MET A 329 6.61 -5.15 -6.16
N GLY A 330 5.67 -4.55 -5.44
CA GLY A 330 5.42 -3.11 -5.45
C GLY A 330 4.42 -2.64 -6.50
N GLU A 331 4.20 -1.32 -6.53
CA GLU A 331 3.22 -0.68 -7.38
C GLU A 331 3.78 0.57 -8.08
N GLY A 332 3.41 0.74 -9.35
CA GLY A 332 3.76 1.92 -10.12
C GLY A 332 5.26 2.06 -10.42
N ASN A 333 5.59 3.20 -11.03
CA ASN A 333 6.96 3.62 -11.28
C ASN A 333 7.46 4.51 -10.15
N TRP A 334 8.78 4.59 -10.00
CA TRP A 334 9.37 5.62 -9.15
C TRP A 334 8.92 7.02 -9.60
N PRO A 335 8.64 7.94 -8.68
CA PRO A 335 8.28 9.32 -9.03
C PRO A 335 9.44 10.07 -9.70
N ALA A 336 9.12 11.00 -10.60
CA ALA A 336 10.11 11.92 -11.16
C ALA A 336 10.77 12.77 -10.06
N GLY A 337 12.06 13.06 -10.20
CA GLY A 337 12.79 13.79 -9.16
C GLY A 337 14.30 13.86 -9.40
N ASN A 338 15.03 14.18 -8.33
CA ASN A 338 16.49 14.32 -8.37
C ASN A 338 17.16 13.52 -7.23
N TYR A 339 17.46 12.24 -7.48
CA TYR A 339 18.00 11.32 -6.48
C TYR A 339 18.56 10.06 -7.16
N CYS A 340 19.41 9.31 -6.45
CA CYS A 340 19.86 7.99 -6.89
C CYS A 340 19.48 6.87 -5.91
N ILE A 341 19.53 5.66 -6.42
CA ILE A 341 19.39 4.39 -5.71
C ILE A 341 20.45 3.41 -6.20
N PHE A 342 20.72 2.37 -5.44
CA PHE A 342 21.61 1.29 -5.91
C PHE A 342 20.95 0.53 -7.04
N LYS A 343 21.74 0.19 -8.06
CA LYS A 343 21.29 -0.63 -9.18
C LYS A 343 21.24 -2.10 -8.79
N LYS A 344 20.21 -2.82 -9.27
CA LYS A 344 20.17 -4.28 -9.24
C LYS A 344 19.43 -4.82 -10.46
N GLY A 345 20.14 -5.37 -11.43
CA GLY A 345 19.56 -5.65 -12.76
C GLY A 345 19.27 -4.35 -13.50
N ASN A 346 18.24 -4.30 -14.35
CA ASN A 346 17.95 -3.08 -15.13
C ASN A 346 17.52 -1.92 -14.22
N CYS A 347 17.96 -0.70 -14.54
CA CYS A 347 17.47 0.49 -13.85
C CYS A 347 15.94 0.64 -14.02
N PRO A 348 15.20 1.03 -12.97
CA PRO A 348 13.78 1.29 -13.10
C PRO A 348 13.48 2.38 -14.14
N VAL A 349 12.26 2.38 -14.69
CA VAL A 349 11.84 3.34 -15.72
C VAL A 349 12.10 4.78 -15.26
N GLY A 350 12.73 5.57 -16.14
CA GLY A 350 13.08 6.98 -15.89
C GLY A 350 14.47 7.19 -15.26
N PHE A 351 15.12 6.14 -14.77
CA PHE A 351 16.48 6.25 -14.24
C PHE A 351 17.55 6.09 -15.33
N GLN A 352 18.64 6.83 -15.15
CA GLN A 352 19.87 6.72 -15.91
C GLN A 352 20.89 5.91 -15.12
N TRP A 353 21.67 5.10 -15.83
CA TRP A 353 22.71 4.27 -15.25
C TRP A 353 24.01 5.05 -15.03
N GLY A 354 24.73 4.70 -13.98
CA GLY A 354 26.12 5.09 -13.78
C GLY A 354 26.79 4.26 -12.69
N LYS A 355 28.02 4.63 -12.36
CA LYS A 355 28.86 3.88 -11.42
C LYS A 355 29.94 4.74 -10.79
N LEU A 356 30.38 4.30 -9.61
CA LEU A 356 31.56 4.79 -8.90
C LEU A 356 32.48 3.60 -8.61
N LYS A 357 33.78 3.81 -8.76
CA LYS A 357 34.84 2.87 -8.43
C LYS A 357 35.74 3.51 -7.39
N TRP A 358 35.81 2.88 -6.23
CA TRP A 358 36.79 3.04 -5.16
C TRP A 358 38.00 2.15 -5.48
N ASP A 359 39.20 2.73 -5.54
CA ASP A 359 40.47 2.03 -5.34
C ASP A 359 40.70 1.87 -3.84
N ASP A 360 40.14 0.78 -3.32
CA ASP A 360 40.39 0.35 -1.94
C ASP A 360 41.86 -0.08 -1.79
N GLU A 361 42.37 -0.16 -0.56
CA GLU A 361 43.79 -0.40 -0.25
C GLU A 361 44.43 -1.56 -1.04
N ASP A 362 45.69 -1.34 -1.42
CA ASP A 362 46.43 -2.29 -2.23
C ASP A 362 47.20 -3.32 -1.38
N ASP A 363 47.69 -2.96 -0.19
CA ASP A 363 48.45 -3.84 0.72
C ASP A 363 47.56 -4.40 1.84
N ASP A 364 47.78 -5.66 2.27
CA ASP A 364 47.06 -6.36 3.36
C ASP A 364 45.51 -6.25 3.42
N ASN A 365 44.89 -5.95 2.28
CA ASN A 365 43.46 -5.73 2.08
C ASN A 365 42.57 -6.93 2.49
N LYS A 366 41.69 -6.70 3.46
CA LYS A 366 40.72 -7.68 4.01
C LYS A 366 39.28 -7.39 3.59
N ASN A 367 39.10 -6.70 2.46
CA ASN A 367 37.81 -6.47 1.85
C ASN A 367 36.99 -7.75 1.76
N SER A 368 35.73 -7.65 2.18
CA SER A 368 34.81 -8.79 2.13
C SER A 368 33.41 -8.34 1.75
N ALA A 369 32.63 -9.25 1.18
CA ALA A 369 31.25 -8.97 0.82
C ALA A 369 30.37 -10.19 1.05
N SER A 370 29.15 -9.97 1.53
CA SER A 370 28.20 -11.05 1.80
C SER A 370 26.75 -10.60 1.59
N GLY A 371 25.86 -11.59 1.47
CA GLY A 371 24.44 -11.36 1.23
C GLY A 371 24.14 -10.92 -0.21
N VAL A 372 23.12 -10.07 -0.39
CA VAL A 372 22.72 -9.55 -1.70
C VAL A 372 23.25 -8.13 -1.86
N LEU A 373 24.08 -7.93 -2.89
CA LEU A 373 24.74 -6.65 -3.16
C LEU A 373 24.11 -5.93 -4.35
N PRO A 374 24.28 -4.60 -4.45
CA PRO A 374 24.10 -3.86 -5.70
C PRO A 374 24.93 -4.46 -6.84
N ASP A 375 24.54 -4.19 -8.08
CA ASP A 375 25.38 -4.53 -9.22
C ASP A 375 26.71 -3.77 -9.11
N GLY A 376 27.82 -4.47 -9.39
CA GLY A 376 29.15 -3.94 -9.10
C GLY A 376 30.24 -4.99 -9.22
N ILE A 377 31.46 -4.59 -8.88
CA ILE A 377 32.64 -5.44 -8.74
C ILE A 377 33.10 -5.30 -7.28
N TYR A 378 33.22 -6.43 -6.57
CA TYR A 378 33.56 -6.46 -5.14
C TYR A 378 34.76 -7.39 -4.94
N ASN A 379 35.86 -7.10 -5.63
CA ASN A 379 37.11 -7.86 -5.52
C ASN A 379 38.05 -7.10 -4.57
N ARG A 380 39.34 -6.96 -4.94
CA ARG A 380 40.29 -6.10 -4.23
C ARG A 380 39.76 -4.67 -4.12
N ASN A 381 39.14 -4.18 -5.20
CA ASN A 381 38.60 -2.83 -5.28
C ASN A 381 37.07 -2.89 -5.31
N THR A 382 36.42 -1.75 -5.09
CA THR A 382 34.96 -1.68 -5.07
C THR A 382 34.45 -0.85 -6.24
N GLU A 383 33.64 -1.43 -7.12
CA GLU A 383 32.79 -0.68 -8.06
C GLU A 383 31.33 -0.91 -7.69
N ILE A 384 30.57 0.17 -7.49
CA ILE A 384 29.12 0.09 -7.25
C ILE A 384 28.39 0.85 -8.34
N GLN A 385 27.34 0.22 -8.85
CA GLN A 385 26.49 0.80 -9.88
C GLN A 385 25.21 1.39 -9.29
N TYR A 386 24.76 2.47 -9.92
CA TYR A 386 23.65 3.29 -9.49
C TYR A 386 22.65 3.50 -10.61
N CYS A 387 21.44 3.82 -10.18
CA CYS A 387 20.40 4.36 -11.03
C CYS A 387 20.06 5.74 -10.47
N CYS A 388 20.18 6.80 -11.27
CA CYS A 388 19.82 8.17 -10.88
C CYS A 388 18.70 8.77 -11.73
N ARG A 389 17.83 9.59 -11.12
CA ARG A 389 16.86 10.43 -11.82
C ARG A 389 17.26 11.90 -11.75
N SER A 390 16.96 12.65 -12.80
CA SER A 390 17.10 14.11 -12.84
C SER A 390 15.98 14.79 -13.63
N ASP A 391 14.84 14.12 -13.74
CA ASP A 391 13.68 14.53 -14.53
C ASP A 391 12.58 15.22 -13.70
N GLY A 392 12.93 15.65 -12.48
CA GLY A 392 12.05 16.43 -11.61
C GLY A 392 12.83 17.29 -10.62
N SER A 393 12.11 18.19 -9.93
CA SER A 393 12.70 19.07 -8.91
C SER A 393 12.85 18.35 -7.57
N ALA A 394 14.01 18.52 -6.92
CA ALA A 394 14.24 18.06 -5.55
C ALA A 394 13.28 18.72 -4.53
N THR A 395 12.70 19.88 -4.84
CA THR A 395 11.80 20.60 -3.92
C THR A 395 10.35 20.16 -4.02
N THR A 396 9.97 19.41 -5.06
CA THR A 396 8.61 18.86 -5.22
C THR A 396 8.54 17.55 -4.46
N PRO A 397 7.70 17.41 -3.40
CA PRO A 397 7.62 16.18 -2.63
C PRO A 397 7.21 14.97 -3.48
N ILE A 398 7.93 13.86 -3.35
CA ILE A 398 7.56 12.57 -3.96
C ILE A 398 6.88 11.67 -2.92
N ALA A 399 5.90 10.89 -3.36
CA ALA A 399 5.20 9.95 -2.48
C ALA A 399 5.89 8.58 -2.48
N LEU A 400 6.51 8.22 -1.37
CA LEU A 400 7.11 6.91 -1.08
C LEU A 400 6.60 6.39 0.28
N PRO A 401 6.76 5.11 0.60
CA PRO A 401 6.40 4.60 1.93
C PRO A 401 7.19 5.31 3.03
N SER A 402 6.48 5.94 3.98
CA SER A 402 7.06 6.86 4.98
C SER A 402 7.09 6.30 6.42
N ARG A 403 6.66 5.06 6.63
CA ARG A 403 6.49 4.46 7.97
C ARG A 403 7.79 4.12 8.68
N ARG A 404 8.91 3.99 7.96
CA ARG A 404 10.23 3.72 8.53
C ARG A 404 11.30 4.53 7.82
N PRO A 405 12.35 4.93 8.53
CA PRO A 405 13.43 5.68 7.92
C PRO A 405 14.09 4.96 6.76
N PHE A 406 14.57 5.72 5.79
CA PHE A 406 15.34 5.22 4.66
C PHE A 406 16.28 6.28 4.11
N TYR A 407 17.22 5.85 3.26
CA TYR A 407 18.09 6.74 2.51
C TYR A 407 17.77 6.74 1.03
N LEU A 408 17.91 7.92 0.41
CA LEU A 408 18.24 8.06 -1.01
C LEU A 408 19.60 8.74 -1.12
N PHE A 409 20.22 8.62 -2.29
CA PHE A 409 21.42 9.38 -2.59
C PHE A 409 21.06 10.75 -3.15
N ARG A 410 21.79 11.78 -2.70
CA ARG A 410 21.78 13.08 -3.37
C ARG A 410 22.40 12.93 -4.76
N PHE A 411 21.83 13.59 -5.78
CA PHE A 411 22.36 13.49 -7.15
C PHE A 411 22.97 14.79 -7.69
N ARG A 412 22.15 15.74 -8.16
CA ARG A 412 22.63 17.01 -8.75
C ARG A 412 22.17 18.22 -7.97
N ALA A 413 20.93 18.19 -7.49
CA ALA A 413 20.36 19.21 -6.62
C ALA A 413 20.62 18.89 -5.14
N GLY A 414 19.95 19.59 -4.22
CA GLY A 414 19.88 19.15 -2.82
C GLY A 414 19.02 17.88 -2.66
N CYS A 415 18.79 17.48 -1.41
CA CYS A 415 17.97 16.32 -1.13
C CYS A 415 16.53 16.43 -1.67
N GLN A 416 16.09 15.38 -2.36
CA GLN A 416 14.71 15.22 -2.81
C GLN A 416 13.75 15.28 -1.62
N ARG A 417 12.68 16.07 -1.66
CA ARG A 417 11.64 16.02 -0.62
C ARG A 417 10.79 14.76 -0.80
N VAL A 418 10.47 14.09 0.30
CA VAL A 418 9.52 12.96 0.35
C VAL A 418 8.32 13.42 1.18
N ALA A 419 7.11 13.14 0.70
CA ALA A 419 5.88 13.47 1.43
C ALA A 419 5.85 12.76 2.79
N ASP A 420 5.34 13.46 3.81
CA ASP A 420 5.17 12.95 5.18
C ASP A 420 6.47 12.54 5.89
N MET A 421 7.64 13.02 5.43
CA MET A 421 8.94 12.76 6.07
C MET A 421 9.79 14.03 6.17
N ALA A 422 10.55 14.15 7.24
CA ALA A 422 11.64 15.11 7.32
C ALA A 422 12.84 14.58 6.52
N VAL A 423 13.69 15.48 6.02
CA VAL A 423 14.91 15.10 5.31
C VAL A 423 16.14 15.77 5.92
N ARG A 424 17.19 14.99 6.14
CA ARG A 424 18.50 15.45 6.59
C ARG A 424 19.57 15.00 5.59
N GLU A 425 20.33 15.95 5.05
CA GLU A 425 21.50 15.61 4.25
C GLU A 425 22.62 15.13 5.16
N GLU A 426 23.21 14.01 4.79
CA GLU A 426 24.31 13.35 5.49
C GLU A 426 25.42 13.01 4.50
N TRP A 427 26.64 12.82 4.98
CA TRP A 427 27.76 12.47 4.11
C TRP A 427 28.74 11.55 4.84
N PHE A 428 29.38 10.69 4.05
CA PHE A 428 30.50 9.87 4.45
C PHE A 428 31.62 10.07 3.43
N ARG A 429 32.84 10.26 3.92
CA ARG A 429 34.07 10.32 3.15
C ARG A 429 34.85 9.04 3.42
N TRP A 430 35.10 8.29 2.36
CA TRP A 430 36.09 7.23 2.35
C TRP A 430 37.46 7.86 2.14
N ASP A 431 38.43 7.35 2.87
CA ASP A 431 39.83 7.48 2.52
C ASP A 431 40.23 6.27 1.69
N ASP A 432 40.45 6.55 0.41
CA ASP A 432 40.86 5.57 -0.58
C ASP A 432 42.39 5.73 -0.79
N GLU A 433 43.01 4.84 -1.56
CA GLU A 433 44.47 4.79 -1.78
C GLU A 433 45.12 6.18 -2.02
N ASP A 434 46.21 6.47 -1.30
CA ASP A 434 46.93 7.75 -1.37
C ASP A 434 47.99 7.82 -2.50
N ASP A 435 48.51 6.66 -2.94
CA ASP A 435 49.46 6.50 -4.04
C ASP A 435 48.78 5.88 -5.28
N ASP A 436 49.13 6.27 -6.52
CA ASP A 436 48.60 5.70 -7.80
C ASP A 436 47.05 5.51 -7.97
N ASN A 437 46.26 6.16 -7.12
CA ASN A 437 44.80 6.11 -7.08
C ASN A 437 44.10 6.20 -8.46
N ALA A 438 43.37 5.14 -8.82
CA ALA A 438 42.55 5.03 -10.02
C ALA A 438 41.05 4.96 -9.72
N ASN A 439 40.58 5.78 -8.76
CA ASN A 439 39.18 6.14 -8.58
C ASN A 439 38.56 6.61 -9.90
N ARG A 440 37.36 6.10 -10.21
CA ARG A 440 36.68 6.39 -11.49
C ARG A 440 35.18 6.52 -11.31
N TYR A 441 34.59 7.38 -12.12
CA TYR A 441 33.14 7.50 -12.23
C TYR A 441 32.69 7.45 -13.70
N TYR A 442 31.48 7.00 -13.93
CA TYR A 442 30.86 7.01 -15.26
C TYR A 442 29.35 7.18 -15.15
N GLY A 443 28.76 7.91 -16.10
CA GLY A 443 27.31 8.01 -16.22
C GLY A 443 26.65 8.75 -15.05
N ALA A 444 25.45 8.34 -14.70
CA ALA A 444 24.68 8.96 -13.62
C ALA A 444 24.93 8.27 -12.28
N HIS A 445 25.65 8.95 -11.37
CA HIS A 445 26.04 8.45 -10.05
C HIS A 445 25.72 9.48 -8.96
N PRO A 446 25.67 9.09 -7.67
CA PRO A 446 25.48 10.00 -6.55
C PRO A 446 26.43 11.21 -6.55
N PHE A 447 26.00 12.29 -5.91
CA PHE A 447 26.82 13.47 -5.71
C PHE A 447 28.06 13.12 -4.90
N ASP A 448 29.22 13.41 -5.49
CA ASP A 448 30.53 13.13 -4.91
C ASP A 448 31.35 14.42 -4.83
N GLN A 449 31.87 14.72 -3.64
CA GLN A 449 32.74 15.88 -3.37
C GLN A 449 34.13 15.48 -2.85
N GLY A 450 34.51 14.21 -2.98
CA GLY A 450 35.72 13.69 -2.34
C GLY A 450 37.03 14.02 -3.06
N GLY A 451 36.97 14.36 -4.36
CA GLY A 451 38.13 14.70 -5.16
C GLY A 451 38.93 13.46 -5.55
N ARG A 452 40.12 13.29 -4.94
CA ARG A 452 40.92 12.06 -5.08
C ARG A 452 40.31 10.88 -4.35
N ASN A 453 39.56 11.13 -3.28
CA ASN A 453 38.82 10.09 -2.54
C ASN A 453 37.33 10.25 -2.85
N HIS A 454 36.47 9.41 -2.26
CA HIS A 454 35.02 9.57 -2.39
C HIS A 454 34.38 10.22 -1.16
N ARG A 455 33.57 11.27 -1.36
CA ARG A 455 32.66 11.82 -0.34
C ARG A 455 31.25 11.81 -0.88
N ILE A 456 30.48 10.80 -0.49
CA ILE A 456 29.13 10.56 -1.01
C ILE A 456 28.09 11.18 -0.08
N HIS A 457 27.11 11.84 -0.70
CA HIS A 457 26.02 12.50 0.01
C HIS A 457 24.73 11.68 -0.02
N TYR A 458 24.11 11.57 1.15
CA TYR A 458 22.93 10.80 1.46
C TYR A 458 21.82 11.73 1.94
N CYS A 459 20.58 11.33 1.71
CA CYS A 459 19.39 12.02 2.18
C CYS A 459 18.66 11.04 3.10
N TYR A 460 18.78 11.27 4.41
CA TYR A 460 18.08 10.50 5.43
C TYR A 460 16.66 11.02 5.58
N TYR A 461 15.68 10.12 5.43
CA TYR A 461 14.28 10.42 5.63
C TYR A 461 13.78 9.75 6.90
N SER A 462 13.10 10.48 7.78
CA SER A 462 12.54 9.97 9.04
C SER A 462 11.21 10.60 9.41
#